data_AF-A0A091TVP7-F1
#
_entry.id   AF-A0A091TVP7-F1
#
_cell.length_a   1.000
_cell.length_b   1.000
_cell.length_c   1.000
_cell.angle_alpha   90.00
_cell.angle_beta   90.00
_cell.angle_gamma   90.00
#
_symmetry.space_group_name_H-M   'P 1'
#
loop_
_entity.id
_entity.type
_entity.pdbx_description
1 polymer ?
#
loop_
_entity_poly.entity_id
_entity_poly.type
_entity_poly.pdbx_seq_one_letter_code
_entity_poly.pdbx_strand_id
1 'polypeptide(L)'
;VMEAKGLIGKEYRTCDSYVKMSIVPDADWKCRQKTKTVPDSKNPVFHEHFLFPVQEEDEQKRLLVTVWNRERNSRQSELIGCMSFGVKSLLTLDKEISGWYYLLGEDLGRAKHLKVATRR
;
A
#
# COMPACT_ATOMS: atom_id res chain seq x y z
N VAL A 1 2.10 -4.49 7.53
CA VAL A 1 0.94 -4.65 6.63
C VAL A 1 0.13 -5.84 7.12
N MET A 2 -1.07 -5.59 7.65
CA MET A 2 -1.85 -6.65 8.32
C MET A 2 -2.74 -7.38 7.33
N GLU A 3 -3.81 -6.74 6.87
CA GLU A 3 -4.82 -7.35 6.00
C GLU A 3 -5.46 -6.27 5.11
N ALA A 4 -6.19 -6.70 4.09
CA ALA A 4 -7.10 -5.85 3.32
C ALA A 4 -8.49 -6.49 3.25
N LYS A 5 -9.53 -5.68 3.04
CA LYS A 5 -10.92 -6.15 2.98
C LYS A 5 -11.64 -5.57 1.78
N GLY A 6 -12.52 -6.38 1.19
CA GLY A 6 -13.38 -5.96 0.08
C GLY A 6 -12.61 -5.50 -1.15
N LEU A 7 -11.48 -6.15 -1.48
CA LEU A 7 -10.74 -5.81 -2.69
C LEU A 7 -11.62 -6.07 -3.92
N ILE A 8 -11.86 -5.02 -4.70
CA ILE A 8 -12.63 -5.08 -5.93
C ILE A 8 -11.65 -5.26 -7.09
N GLY A 9 -11.58 -6.46 -7.65
CA GLY A 9 -11.02 -6.67 -8.98
C GLY A 9 -12.09 -6.41 -10.05
N LYS A 10 -11.67 -6.29 -11.32
CA LYS A 10 -12.61 -6.37 -12.45
C LYS A 10 -13.45 -7.66 -12.31
N GLU A 11 -14.75 -7.55 -12.59
CA GLU A 11 -15.69 -8.64 -12.38
C GLU A 11 -15.19 -9.94 -13.05
N TYR A 12 -15.37 -11.07 -12.35
CA TYR A 12 -15.00 -12.45 -12.77
C TYR A 12 -13.51 -12.85 -12.77
N ARG A 13 -12.60 -12.09 -12.15
CA ARG A 13 -11.18 -12.50 -12.00
C ARG A 13 -10.81 -12.91 -10.57
N THR A 14 -9.90 -13.88 -10.46
CA THR A 14 -9.22 -14.22 -9.20
C THR A 14 -8.44 -13.01 -8.69
N CYS A 15 -8.41 -12.83 -7.37
CA CYS A 15 -7.68 -11.74 -6.73
C CYS A 15 -6.43 -12.29 -6.04
N ASP A 16 -5.35 -12.45 -6.81
CA ASP A 16 -4.05 -12.87 -6.28
C ASP A 16 -3.30 -11.60 -5.85
N SER A 17 -3.56 -11.13 -4.64
CA SER A 17 -3.18 -9.78 -4.22
C SER A 17 -1.84 -9.72 -3.48
N TYR A 18 -1.12 -8.62 -3.65
CA TYR A 18 0.07 -8.30 -2.84
C TYR A 18 0.17 -6.79 -2.63
N VAL A 19 0.88 -6.40 -1.57
CA VAL A 19 1.15 -5.00 -1.26
C VAL A 19 2.58 -4.67 -1.64
N LYS A 20 2.79 -3.53 -2.28
CA LYS A 20 4.11 -2.95 -2.57
C LYS A 20 4.23 -1.60 -1.89
N MET A 21 5.34 -1.38 -1.20
CA MET A 21 5.67 -0.19 -0.44
C MET A 21 6.98 0.43 -0.94
N SER A 22 7.03 1.76 -1.02
CA SER A 22 8.21 2.49 -1.47
C SER A 22 8.18 3.95 -1.02
N ILE A 23 9.35 4.56 -0.81
CA ILE A 23 9.48 6.01 -0.68
C ILE A 23 9.45 6.64 -2.07
N VAL A 24 8.64 7.68 -2.29
CA VAL A 24 8.46 8.35 -3.59
C VAL A 24 8.68 9.87 -3.45
N PRO A 25 9.29 10.55 -4.44
CA PRO A 25 9.45 10.15 -5.84
C PRO A 25 10.71 9.33 -6.21
N ASP A 26 11.35 8.62 -5.28
CA ASP A 26 12.56 7.85 -5.63
C ASP A 26 12.36 6.85 -6.78
N ALA A 27 13.29 6.92 -7.72
CA ALA A 27 13.30 6.12 -8.93
C ALA A 27 13.86 4.70 -8.70
N ASP A 28 14.58 4.45 -7.60
CA ASP A 28 15.24 3.16 -7.41
C ASP A 28 14.22 2.08 -7.02
N TRP A 29 14.07 1.12 -7.92
CA TRP A 29 13.22 -0.05 -7.73
C TRP A 29 13.73 -0.98 -6.62
N LYS A 30 15.02 -0.91 -6.27
CA LYS A 30 15.64 -1.72 -5.21
C LYS A 30 15.14 -1.36 -3.82
N CYS A 31 14.70 -0.11 -3.62
CA CYS A 31 14.15 0.35 -2.33
C CYS A 31 12.68 -0.06 -2.13
N ARG A 32 12.09 -0.78 -3.09
CA ARG A 32 10.69 -1.23 -3.01
C ARG A 32 10.63 -2.54 -2.24
N GLN A 33 9.80 -2.60 -1.21
CA GLN A 33 9.50 -3.82 -0.49
C GLN A 33 8.09 -4.28 -0.84
N LYS A 34 7.84 -5.59 -0.85
CA LYS A 34 6.53 -6.15 -1.15
C LYS A 34 6.23 -7.35 -0.28
N THR A 35 4.96 -7.58 -0.02
CA THR A 35 4.48 -8.80 0.62
C THR A 35 4.61 -9.99 -0.33
N LYS A 36 4.46 -11.19 0.22
CA LYS A 36 4.04 -12.36 -0.54
C LYS A 36 2.68 -12.09 -1.20
N THR A 37 2.43 -12.79 -2.30
CA THR A 37 1.12 -12.79 -2.96
C THR A 37 0.19 -13.75 -2.23
N VAL A 38 -0.98 -13.26 -1.82
CA VAL A 38 -2.06 -14.07 -1.27
C VAL A 38 -2.99 -14.44 -2.44
N PRO A 39 -3.10 -15.73 -2.79
CA PRO A 39 -3.90 -16.15 -3.93
C PRO A 39 -5.40 -16.08 -3.63
N ASP A 40 -6.17 -15.78 -4.66
CA ASP A 40 -7.63 -15.92 -4.74
C ASP A 40 -8.41 -15.43 -3.51
N SER A 41 -8.07 -14.22 -3.01
CA SER A 41 -8.75 -13.65 -1.86
C SER A 41 -8.99 -12.16 -2.03
N LYS A 42 -10.26 -11.77 -1.88
CA LYS A 42 -10.68 -10.36 -1.76
C LYS A 42 -10.50 -9.81 -0.34
N ASN A 43 -10.13 -10.66 0.62
CA ASN A 43 -9.85 -10.29 2.00
C ASN A 43 -8.50 -10.89 2.44
N PRO A 44 -7.39 -10.51 1.79
CA PRO A 44 -6.10 -11.13 2.04
C PRO A 44 -5.56 -10.75 3.43
N VAL A 45 -4.94 -11.73 4.09
CA VAL A 45 -4.17 -11.55 5.31
C VAL A 45 -2.69 -11.69 4.97
N PHE A 46 -1.92 -10.63 5.20
CA PHE A 46 -0.49 -10.58 4.88
C PHE A 46 0.36 -10.84 6.13
N HIS A 47 0.09 -10.10 7.23
CA HIS A 47 0.86 -10.16 8.48
C HIS A 47 2.38 -10.02 8.29
N GLU A 48 2.80 -9.07 7.44
CA GLU A 48 4.21 -8.82 7.15
C GLU A 48 4.67 -7.48 7.69
N HIS A 49 5.89 -7.46 8.22
CA HIS A 49 6.55 -6.27 8.74
C HIS A 49 7.65 -5.83 7.77
N PHE A 50 7.78 -4.51 7.61
CA PHE A 50 8.76 -3.90 6.72
C PHE A 50 9.51 -2.81 7.48
N LEU A 51 10.79 -2.67 7.18
CA LEU A 51 11.66 -1.64 7.75
C LEU A 51 12.17 -0.76 6.61
N PHE A 52 11.81 0.52 6.64
CA PHE A 52 12.27 1.51 5.68
C PHE A 52 13.25 2.44 6.39
N PRO A 53 14.56 2.34 6.13
CA PRO A 53 15.49 3.36 6.57
C PRO A 53 15.14 4.66 5.83
N VAL A 54 14.98 5.75 6.59
CA VAL A 54 14.69 7.09 6.05
C VAL A 54 15.72 8.06 6.61
N GLN A 55 16.16 8.99 5.78
CA GLN A 55 17.13 10.04 6.13
C GLN A 55 16.45 11.42 6.09
N GLU A 56 17.16 12.47 6.52
CA GLU A 56 16.61 13.84 6.52
C GLU A 56 16.19 14.30 5.12
N GLU A 57 16.90 13.86 4.07
CA GLU A 57 16.58 14.16 2.67
C GLU A 57 15.25 13.53 2.22
N ASP A 58 14.76 12.53 2.93
CA ASP A 58 13.49 11.86 2.64
C ASP A 58 12.28 12.58 3.25
N GLU A 59 12.47 13.61 4.09
CA GLU A 59 11.36 14.26 4.80
C GLU A 59 10.26 14.78 3.87
N GLN A 60 10.63 15.31 2.71
CA GLN A 60 9.70 15.84 1.71
C GLN A 60 9.05 14.74 0.85
N LYS A 61 9.50 13.49 1.00
CA LYS A 61 9.01 12.33 0.26
C LYS A 61 7.76 11.75 0.93
N ARG A 62 7.20 10.73 0.29
CA ARG A 62 6.02 10.02 0.79
C ARG A 62 6.27 8.51 0.81
N LEU A 63 5.83 7.84 1.85
CA LEU A 63 5.65 6.39 1.83
C LEU A 63 4.40 6.06 1.02
N LEU A 64 4.58 5.50 -0.17
CA LEU A 64 3.52 5.02 -1.04
C LEU A 64 3.25 3.54 -0.73
N VAL A 65 1.97 3.22 -0.50
CA VAL A 65 1.47 1.86 -0.32
C VAL A 65 0.51 1.56 -1.47
N THR A 66 0.79 0.51 -2.23
CA THR A 66 0.01 0.12 -3.42
C THR A 66 -0.40 -1.34 -3.30
N VAL A 67 -1.65 -1.64 -3.63
CA VAL A 67 -2.18 -3.01 -3.65
C VAL A 67 -2.38 -3.42 -5.10
N TRP A 68 -1.85 -4.58 -5.46
CA TRP A 68 -1.81 -5.07 -6.82
C TRP A 68 -2.51 -6.42 -6.92
N ASN A 69 -3.20 -6.67 -8.02
CA ASN A 69 -3.64 -8.00 -8.43
C ASN A 69 -2.61 -8.59 -9.40
N ARG A 70 -2.00 -9.73 -9.05
CA ARG A 70 -1.13 -10.48 -9.95
C ARG A 70 -1.99 -11.35 -10.86
N GLU A 71 -1.94 -11.12 -12.16
CA GLU A 71 -2.60 -12.02 -13.10
C GLU A 71 -1.76 -13.29 -13.32
N ARG A 72 -2.35 -14.49 -13.15
CA ARG A 72 -1.62 -15.76 -13.29
C ARG A 72 -1.02 -15.97 -14.68
N ASN A 73 -1.73 -15.51 -15.70
CA ASN A 73 -1.40 -15.75 -17.11
C ASN A 73 -0.78 -14.53 -17.80
N SER A 74 -0.45 -13.48 -17.04
CA SER A 74 0.18 -12.27 -17.56
C SER A 74 1.40 -11.91 -16.71
N ARG A 75 2.39 -11.30 -17.33
CA ARG A 75 3.49 -10.66 -16.60
C ARG A 75 3.06 -9.33 -15.99
N GLN A 76 1.89 -8.83 -16.36
CA GLN A 76 1.34 -7.57 -15.88
C GLN A 76 0.57 -7.79 -14.59
N SER A 77 0.64 -6.80 -13.70
CA SER A 77 -0.17 -6.74 -12.48
C SER A 77 -1.03 -5.49 -12.57
N GLU A 78 -2.28 -5.62 -12.15
CA GLU A 78 -3.24 -4.51 -12.14
C GLU A 78 -3.20 -3.81 -10.78
N LEU A 79 -3.15 -2.48 -10.77
CA LEU A 79 -3.29 -1.71 -9.54
C LEU A 79 -4.75 -1.78 -9.07
N ILE A 80 -4.98 -2.29 -7.86
CA ILE A 80 -6.30 -2.25 -7.21
C ILE A 80 -6.53 -0.87 -6.59
N GLY A 81 -5.51 -0.30 -5.97
CA GLY A 81 -5.55 1.04 -5.40
C GLY A 81 -4.33 1.32 -4.53
N CYS A 82 -4.24 2.56 -4.05
CA CYS A 82 -3.10 2.99 -3.27
C CYS A 82 -3.44 4.06 -2.25
N MET A 83 -2.49 4.35 -1.39
CA MET A 83 -2.51 5.45 -0.42
C MET A 83 -1.08 5.87 -0.13
N SER A 84 -0.91 7.07 0.43
CA SER A 84 0.43 7.55 0.78
C SER A 84 0.43 8.38 2.06
N PHE A 85 1.58 8.36 2.74
CA PHE A 85 1.84 9.06 3.97
C PHE A 85 3.09 9.92 3.79
N GLY A 86 3.04 11.21 4.15
CA GLY A 86 4.23 12.06 4.10
C GLY A 86 5.25 11.63 5.14
N VAL A 87 6.52 11.46 4.73
CA VAL A 87 7.58 10.94 5.61
C VAL A 87 7.81 11.86 6.80
N LYS A 88 7.91 13.18 6.59
CA LYS A 88 7.99 14.16 7.68
C LYS A 88 6.90 13.97 8.74
N SER A 89 5.67 13.69 8.30
CA SER A 89 4.56 13.46 9.23
C SER A 89 4.61 12.10 9.92
N LEU A 90 5.29 11.09 9.38
CA LEU A 90 5.49 9.80 10.05
C LEU A 90 6.58 9.88 11.11
N LEU A 91 7.54 10.78 10.96
CA LEU A 91 8.65 10.97 11.88
C LEU A 91 8.29 11.80 13.13
N THR A 92 7.12 12.46 13.13
CA THR A 92 6.61 13.13 14.33
C THR A 92 6.27 12.11 15.42
N LEU A 93 6.91 12.21 16.59
CA LEU A 93 6.87 11.21 17.67
C LEU A 93 5.46 10.86 18.19
N ASP A 94 4.52 11.80 18.13
CA ASP A 94 3.17 11.60 18.66
C ASP A 94 2.18 10.98 17.66
N LYS A 95 2.61 10.69 16.43
CA LYS A 95 1.71 10.24 15.36
C LYS A 95 1.81 8.74 15.11
N GLU A 96 0.94 7.98 15.74
CA GLU A 96 0.74 6.58 15.40
C GLU A 96 -0.22 6.42 14.19
N ILE A 97 0.26 5.77 13.13
CA ILE A 97 -0.57 5.35 11.99
C ILE A 97 -1.03 3.92 12.22
N SER A 98 -2.24 3.78 12.75
CA SER A 98 -2.85 2.49 13.05
C SER A 98 -4.35 2.48 12.70
N GLY A 99 -4.81 1.37 12.11
CA GLY A 99 -6.20 1.11 11.76
C GLY A 99 -6.46 0.96 10.26
N TRP A 100 -7.74 1.09 9.88
CA TRP A 100 -8.21 0.92 8.52
C TRP A 100 -8.05 2.19 7.68
N TYR A 101 -7.63 2.03 6.44
CA TYR A 101 -7.49 3.10 5.45
C TYR A 101 -8.10 2.66 4.11
N TYR A 102 -8.73 3.60 3.41
CA TYR A 102 -9.26 3.32 2.08
C TYR A 102 -8.13 3.20 1.05
N LEU A 103 -8.28 2.25 0.13
CA LEU A 103 -7.52 2.23 -1.12
C LEU A 103 -8.15 3.26 -2.07
N LEU A 104 -7.37 4.26 -2.45
CA LEU A 104 -7.77 5.32 -3.37
C LEU A 104 -7.32 4.97 -4.79
N GLY A 105 -7.93 5.65 -5.78
CA GLY A 105 -7.42 5.63 -7.16
C GLY A 105 -6.00 6.20 -7.24
N GLU A 106 -5.28 5.85 -8.31
CA GLU A 106 -3.84 6.08 -8.42
C GLU A 106 -3.40 7.52 -8.10
N ASP A 107 -3.98 8.50 -8.80
CA ASP A 107 -3.57 9.91 -8.65
C ASP A 107 -3.79 10.41 -7.23
N LEU A 108 -4.96 10.09 -6.66
CA LEU A 108 -5.34 10.56 -5.35
C LEU A 108 -4.55 9.85 -4.24
N GLY A 109 -4.35 8.54 -4.36
CA GLY A 109 -3.60 7.75 -3.39
C GLY A 109 -2.11 8.09 -3.36
N ARG A 110 -1.53 8.53 -4.48
CA ARG A 110 -0.16 9.08 -4.51
C ARG A 110 -0.03 10.39 -3.72
N ALA A 111 -1.10 11.16 -3.60
CA ALA A 111 -1.09 12.45 -2.90
C ALA A 111 -1.54 12.36 -1.43
N LYS A 112 -2.39 11.39 -1.06
CA LYS A 112 -2.97 11.30 0.29
C LYS A 112 -3.34 9.89 0.76
N HIS A 113 -3.83 9.82 1.99
CA HIS A 113 -4.51 8.68 2.58
C HIS A 113 -5.85 9.14 3.17
N LEU A 114 -6.78 8.20 3.37
CA LEU A 114 -8.04 8.47 4.03
C LEU A 114 -8.30 7.36 5.07
N LYS A 115 -8.29 7.73 6.36
CA LYS A 115 -8.58 6.79 7.44
C LYS A 115 -10.08 6.47 7.46
N VAL A 116 -10.41 5.20 7.64
CA VAL A 116 -11.80 4.79 7.85
C VAL A 116 -12.20 5.23 9.26
N ALA A 117 -13.32 5.95 9.38
CA ALA A 117 -13.84 6.37 10.67
C ALA A 117 -14.24 5.14 11.50
N THR A 118 -13.67 5.01 12.70
CA THR A 118 -14.17 4.07 13.70
C THR A 118 -15.48 4.64 14.26
N ARG A 119 -16.61 4.06 13.85
CA ARG A 119 -17.87 4.30 14.58
C ARG A 119 -17.76 3.60 15.92
N ARG A 120 -17.81 4.39 17.00
CA ARG A 120 -17.97 3.88 18.38
C ARG A 120 -19.42 3.48 18.59
#